data_AF-A0A367CGB5-F1
#
_entry.id   AF-A0A367CGB5-F1
#
_cell.length_a   1.000
_cell.length_b   1.000
_cell.length_c   1.000
_cell.angle_alpha   90.00
_cell.angle_beta   90.00
_cell.angle_gamma   90.00
#
_symmetry.space_group_name_H-M   'P 1'
#
loop_
_entity.id
_entity.type
_entity.pdbx_description
1 polymer ?
#
loop_
_entity_poly.entity_id
_entity_poly.type
_entity_poly.pdbx_seq_one_letter_code
_entity_poly.pdbx_strand_id
1 'polypeptide(L)'
;MVQEMIYDVENQLACDVYQPNVTKGTIILIHGGGWFRGDKQKESALAEQLRTIGYLVIAPNYRLAPNYLYPAALKDVLKVYDWLLASDLPVEKGKIAALGSSAGGNLAIELALQKGIAAASWSGIIDLADWVAKHPDVIAEMNQNPNFDQQESRQIDQGGTNDAFYKWFILNYVGQDQVLLQQADPLQRVSAESGPIFLANSLEELVPLSGVYKLQQSLAEQKVPSESKLIAGSQHGEGYADEVFANTLNFLQEYLG
;
A
#
# COMPACT_ATOMS: atom_id res chain seq x y z
N MET A 1 5.11 12.19 -19.79
CA MET A 1 6.06 11.21 -20.32
C MET A 1 6.20 10.12 -19.28
N VAL A 2 6.27 8.85 -19.69
CA VAL A 2 6.53 7.72 -18.78
C VAL A 2 7.94 7.23 -19.06
N GLN A 3 8.76 7.12 -18.02
CA GLN A 3 10.13 6.63 -18.12
C GLN A 3 10.39 5.58 -17.04
N GLU A 4 10.90 4.43 -17.43
CA GLU A 4 11.40 3.44 -16.46
C GLU A 4 12.79 3.86 -15.96
N MET A 5 12.99 3.78 -14.65
CA MET A 5 14.26 4.08 -13.97
C MET A 5 14.62 2.98 -12.97
N ILE A 6 15.90 2.66 -12.84
CA ILE A 6 16.40 1.73 -11.82
C ILE A 6 16.66 2.49 -10.54
N TYR A 7 15.92 2.16 -9.47
CA TYR A 7 16.11 2.75 -8.14
C TYR A 7 16.99 1.88 -7.24
N ASP A 8 17.14 0.60 -7.57
CA ASP A 8 18.04 -0.33 -6.89
C ASP A 8 18.83 -1.17 -7.88
N VAL A 9 20.09 -0.81 -8.11
CA VAL A 9 20.99 -1.55 -9.00
C VAL A 9 21.32 -2.94 -8.47
N GLU A 10 21.42 -3.11 -7.14
CA GLU A 10 21.81 -4.38 -6.52
C GLU A 10 20.74 -5.45 -6.71
N ASN A 11 19.47 -5.07 -6.49
CA ASN A 11 18.33 -5.97 -6.65
C ASN A 11 17.66 -5.89 -8.03
N GLN A 12 18.19 -5.05 -8.94
CA GLN A 12 17.62 -4.77 -10.26
C GLN A 12 16.15 -4.32 -10.20
N LEU A 13 15.80 -3.48 -9.22
CA LEU A 13 14.43 -2.99 -9.07
C LEU A 13 14.26 -1.66 -9.80
N ALA A 14 13.17 -1.61 -10.56
CA ALA A 14 12.79 -0.49 -11.40
C ALA A 14 11.49 0.17 -10.89
N CYS A 15 11.33 1.43 -11.24
CA CYS A 15 10.08 2.17 -11.10
C CYS A 15 9.73 2.88 -12.41
N ASP A 16 8.43 3.05 -12.67
CA ASP A 16 7.95 3.92 -13.73
C ASP A 16 7.71 5.32 -13.18
N VAL A 17 8.26 6.32 -13.87
CA VAL A 17 8.17 7.74 -13.53
C VAL A 17 7.20 8.41 -14.48
N TYR A 18 6.06 8.85 -13.96
CA TYR A 18 5.02 9.57 -14.68
C TYR A 18 5.15 11.05 -14.36
N GLN A 19 5.82 11.79 -15.24
CA GLN A 19 6.13 13.20 -14.99
C GLN A 19 5.09 14.15 -15.63
N PRO A 20 4.48 15.07 -14.86
CA PRO A 20 3.65 16.15 -15.37
C PRO A 20 4.50 17.32 -15.87
N ASN A 21 3.89 18.29 -16.55
CA ASN A 21 4.62 19.51 -16.98
C ASN A 21 5.02 20.40 -15.79
N VAL A 22 4.15 20.48 -14.78
CA VAL A 22 4.38 21.18 -13.51
C VAL A 22 3.89 20.26 -12.40
N THR A 23 4.74 19.98 -11.43
CA THR A 23 4.42 19.09 -10.31
C THR A 23 3.83 19.86 -9.14
N LYS A 24 2.73 19.33 -8.57
CA LYS A 24 2.11 19.79 -7.31
C LYS A 24 2.69 19.08 -6.09
N GLY A 25 3.28 17.91 -6.31
CA GLY A 25 3.79 17.00 -5.29
C GLY A 25 4.12 15.66 -5.91
N THR A 26 4.78 14.80 -5.13
CA THR A 26 5.21 13.46 -5.56
C THR A 26 4.39 12.40 -4.86
N ILE A 27 3.91 11.40 -5.61
CA ILE A 27 3.18 10.24 -5.09
C ILE A 27 3.98 8.99 -5.39
N ILE A 28 4.34 8.24 -4.35
CA ILE A 28 4.85 6.87 -4.47
C ILE A 28 3.62 5.96 -4.54
N LEU A 29 3.31 5.44 -5.72
CA LEU A 29 2.12 4.63 -5.99
C LEU A 29 2.49 3.14 -5.98
N ILE A 30 2.07 2.43 -4.93
CA ILE A 30 2.54 1.09 -4.62
C ILE A 30 1.48 0.05 -4.95
N HIS A 31 1.85 -0.90 -5.81
CA HIS A 31 0.93 -1.92 -6.28
C HIS A 31 0.54 -2.93 -5.18
N GLY A 32 -0.69 -3.43 -5.28
CA GLY A 32 -1.18 -4.55 -4.47
C GLY A 32 -0.70 -5.92 -4.95
N GLY A 33 -1.24 -7.00 -4.38
CA GLY A 33 -0.92 -8.39 -4.76
C GLY A 33 -0.45 -9.29 -3.62
N GLY A 34 -0.85 -9.02 -2.38
CA GLY A 34 -0.54 -9.88 -1.23
C GLY A 34 0.97 -10.10 -1.00
N TRP A 35 1.82 -9.19 -1.46
CA TRP A 35 3.28 -9.30 -1.50
C TRP A 35 3.85 -10.50 -2.30
N PHE A 36 3.03 -11.26 -3.02
CA PHE A 36 3.47 -12.47 -3.73
C PHE A 36 3.31 -12.40 -5.25
N ARG A 37 2.64 -11.36 -5.75
CA ARG A 37 2.39 -11.13 -7.18
C ARG A 37 2.21 -9.64 -7.48
N GLY A 38 2.07 -9.33 -8.78
CA GLY A 38 1.87 -7.98 -9.28
C GLY A 38 3.17 -7.27 -9.61
N ASP A 39 3.03 -6.17 -10.32
CA ASP A 39 4.11 -5.27 -10.71
C ASP A 39 3.53 -3.85 -10.92
N LYS A 40 4.43 -2.89 -11.14
CA LYS A 40 4.12 -1.48 -11.39
C LYS A 40 3.17 -1.22 -12.56
N GLN A 41 3.04 -2.13 -13.54
CA GLN A 41 2.16 -1.92 -14.69
C GLN A 41 0.69 -1.92 -14.28
N LYS A 42 0.32 -2.63 -13.21
CA LYS A 42 -1.04 -2.65 -12.66
C LYS A 42 -1.54 -1.26 -12.26
N GLU A 43 -0.63 -0.37 -11.91
CA GLU A 43 -0.95 0.99 -11.45
C GLU A 43 -0.97 2.02 -12.59
N SER A 44 -0.72 1.60 -13.85
CA SER A 44 -0.52 2.54 -14.97
C SER A 44 -1.68 3.49 -15.20
N ALA A 45 -2.93 3.00 -15.07
CA ALA A 45 -4.12 3.81 -15.28
C ALA A 45 -4.26 4.90 -14.19
N LEU A 46 -4.09 4.51 -12.92
CA LEU A 46 -4.15 5.42 -11.79
C LEU A 46 -2.97 6.41 -11.79
N ALA A 47 -1.77 5.93 -12.13
CA ALA A 47 -0.58 6.76 -12.28
C ALA A 47 -0.77 7.84 -13.35
N GLU A 48 -1.34 7.49 -14.50
CA GLU A 48 -1.61 8.44 -15.58
C GLU A 48 -2.72 9.43 -15.23
N GLN A 49 -3.75 8.99 -14.48
CA GLN A 49 -4.79 9.87 -13.96
C GLN A 49 -4.22 10.91 -12.99
N LEU A 50 -3.39 10.47 -12.03
CA LEU A 50 -2.69 11.35 -11.07
C LEU A 50 -1.69 12.29 -11.76
N ARG A 51 -0.96 11.79 -12.77
CA ARG A 51 -0.07 12.61 -13.61
C ARG A 51 -0.82 13.71 -14.34
N THR A 52 -1.98 13.39 -14.92
CA THR A 52 -2.79 14.34 -15.69
C THR A 52 -3.30 15.49 -14.82
N ILE A 53 -3.54 15.25 -13.53
CA ILE A 53 -3.96 16.30 -12.58
C ILE A 53 -2.79 17.02 -11.89
N GLY A 54 -1.54 16.69 -12.25
CA GLY A 54 -0.34 17.46 -11.90
C GLY A 54 0.57 16.85 -10.83
N TYR A 55 0.45 15.56 -10.50
CA TYR A 55 1.40 14.90 -9.59
C TYR A 55 2.54 14.22 -10.35
N LEU A 56 3.75 14.26 -9.80
CA LEU A 56 4.82 13.34 -10.18
C LEU A 56 4.52 11.98 -9.55
N VAL A 57 4.31 10.94 -10.35
CA VAL A 57 3.99 9.60 -9.82
C VAL A 57 5.16 8.65 -10.05
N ILE A 58 5.49 7.91 -9.01
CA ILE A 58 6.57 6.94 -8.98
C ILE A 58 5.93 5.59 -8.65
N ALA A 59 5.88 4.69 -9.62
CA ALA A 59 5.30 3.36 -9.46
C ALA A 59 6.44 2.31 -9.40
N PRO A 60 6.90 1.90 -8.21
CA PRO A 60 8.00 0.95 -8.07
C PRO A 60 7.54 -0.51 -8.13
N ASN A 61 8.38 -1.38 -8.68
CA ASN A 61 8.37 -2.80 -8.33
C ASN A 61 9.04 -2.99 -6.98
N TYR A 62 8.57 -3.96 -6.19
CA TYR A 62 9.25 -4.45 -4.98
C TYR A 62 9.40 -5.97 -5.04
N ARG A 63 10.33 -6.54 -4.26
CA ARG A 63 10.56 -7.98 -4.24
C ARG A 63 9.40 -8.73 -3.60
N LEU A 64 9.06 -9.88 -4.19
CA LEU A 64 7.88 -10.66 -3.84
C LEU A 64 8.21 -11.94 -3.08
N ALA A 65 7.37 -12.27 -2.10
CA ALA A 65 7.34 -13.54 -1.42
C ALA A 65 6.80 -14.65 -2.36
N PRO A 66 7.16 -15.93 -2.14
CA PRO A 66 8.01 -16.44 -1.06
C PRO A 66 9.52 -16.33 -1.34
N ASN A 67 9.92 -15.88 -2.54
CA ASN A 67 11.34 -15.77 -2.91
C ASN A 67 12.07 -14.73 -2.04
N TYR A 68 11.35 -13.68 -1.63
CA TYR A 68 11.85 -12.63 -0.76
C TYR A 68 10.81 -12.34 0.33
N LEU A 69 11.03 -12.93 1.51
CA LEU A 69 10.15 -12.75 2.67
C LEU A 69 10.27 -11.35 3.26
N TYR A 70 9.34 -10.97 4.14
CA TYR A 70 9.50 -9.81 5.03
C TYR A 70 10.92 -9.80 5.65
N PRO A 71 11.63 -8.67 5.69
CA PRO A 71 11.20 -7.30 5.33
C PRO A 71 11.61 -6.86 3.92
N ALA A 72 11.76 -7.75 2.93
CA ALA A 72 12.28 -7.38 1.60
C ALA A 72 11.44 -6.29 0.91
N ALA A 73 10.13 -6.50 0.73
CA ALA A 73 9.23 -5.53 0.11
C ALA A 73 9.22 -4.18 0.85
N LEU A 74 9.22 -4.21 2.19
CA LEU A 74 9.31 -3.01 3.02
C LEU A 74 10.62 -2.24 2.80
N LYS A 75 11.76 -2.93 2.81
CA LYS A 75 13.06 -2.30 2.54
C LYS A 75 13.11 -1.68 1.15
N ASP A 76 12.50 -2.32 0.17
CA ASP A 76 12.47 -1.84 -1.21
C ASP A 76 11.69 -0.52 -1.32
N VAL A 77 10.50 -0.42 -0.73
CA VAL A 77 9.72 0.84 -0.77
C VAL A 77 10.36 1.96 0.06
N LEU A 78 11.02 1.64 1.18
CA LEU A 78 11.81 2.64 1.93
C LEU A 78 12.97 3.17 1.09
N LYS A 79 13.61 2.30 0.30
CA LYS A 79 14.69 2.67 -0.62
C LYS A 79 14.19 3.52 -1.79
N VAL A 80 12.96 3.32 -2.27
CA VAL A 80 12.34 4.23 -3.27
C VAL A 80 12.28 5.65 -2.74
N TYR A 81 11.84 5.85 -1.49
CA TYR A 81 11.81 7.18 -0.87
C TYR A 81 13.21 7.81 -0.81
N ASP A 82 14.21 7.06 -0.35
CA ASP A 82 15.59 7.56 -0.25
C ASP A 82 16.20 7.84 -1.62
N TRP A 83 15.92 6.99 -2.62
CA TRP A 83 16.34 7.19 -4.01
C TRP A 83 15.69 8.45 -4.62
N LEU A 84 14.41 8.69 -4.36
CA LEU A 84 13.72 9.89 -4.88
C LEU A 84 14.38 11.18 -4.42
N LEU A 85 14.76 11.25 -3.14
CA LEU A 85 15.46 12.41 -2.59
C LEU A 85 16.87 12.63 -3.16
N ALA A 86 17.48 11.58 -3.71
CA ALA A 86 18.80 11.64 -4.34
C ALA A 86 18.74 11.74 -5.88
N SER A 87 17.54 11.65 -6.47
CA SER A 87 17.35 11.69 -7.92
C SER A 87 17.37 13.11 -8.48
N ASP A 88 17.59 13.24 -9.79
CA ASP A 88 17.48 14.52 -10.52
C ASP A 88 16.03 14.90 -10.87
N LEU A 89 15.04 14.17 -10.34
CA LEU A 89 13.63 14.46 -10.54
C LEU A 89 13.23 15.73 -9.75
N PRO A 90 12.18 16.46 -10.19
CA PRO A 90 11.73 17.68 -9.52
C PRO A 90 10.93 17.34 -8.23
N VAL A 91 11.57 16.68 -7.27
CA VAL A 91 10.98 16.23 -6.00
C VAL A 91 11.23 17.28 -4.92
N GLU A 92 10.15 17.69 -4.24
CA GLU A 92 10.23 18.50 -3.03
C GLU A 92 10.03 17.60 -1.81
N LYS A 93 11.02 17.50 -0.92
CA LYS A 93 10.99 16.58 0.24
C LYS A 93 9.74 16.73 1.12
N GLY A 94 9.23 17.96 1.28
CA GLY A 94 8.03 18.26 2.06
C GLY A 94 6.71 17.95 1.34
N LYS A 95 6.77 17.54 0.07
CA LYS A 95 5.62 17.25 -0.79
C LYS A 95 5.73 15.84 -1.39
N ILE A 96 5.98 14.85 -0.55
CA ILE A 96 5.96 13.44 -0.92
C ILE A 96 4.84 12.77 -0.14
N ALA A 97 4.01 11.98 -0.83
CA ALA A 97 3.02 11.10 -0.23
C ALA A 97 3.15 9.68 -0.78
N ALA A 98 2.60 8.71 -0.07
CA ALA A 98 2.40 7.36 -0.58
C ALA A 98 0.91 7.11 -0.86
N LEU A 99 0.63 6.33 -1.89
CA LEU A 99 -0.70 5.77 -2.18
C LEU A 99 -0.53 4.31 -2.52
N GLY A 100 -1.39 3.45 -2.02
CA GLY A 100 -1.38 2.05 -2.41
C GLY A 100 -2.65 1.32 -2.06
N SER A 101 -2.81 0.16 -2.69
CA SER A 101 -3.97 -0.72 -2.55
C SER A 101 -3.56 -2.07 -1.97
N SER A 102 -4.35 -2.65 -1.05
CA SER A 102 -4.12 -3.98 -0.47
C SER A 102 -2.74 -4.09 0.20
N ALA A 103 -1.87 -5.01 -0.24
CA ALA A 103 -0.47 -5.09 0.19
C ALA A 103 0.32 -3.79 -0.09
N GLY A 104 0.01 -3.07 -1.17
CA GLY A 104 0.57 -1.75 -1.44
C GLY A 104 0.06 -0.68 -0.47
N GLY A 105 -1.19 -0.81 0.00
CA GLY A 105 -1.75 0.04 1.05
C GLY A 105 -1.05 -0.17 2.39
N ASN A 106 -0.69 -1.40 2.73
CA ASN A 106 0.19 -1.69 3.88
C ASN A 106 1.55 -1.00 3.73
N LEU A 107 2.21 -1.13 2.58
CA LEU A 107 3.51 -0.52 2.32
C LEU A 107 3.46 1.02 2.30
N ALA A 108 2.33 1.60 1.88
CA ALA A 108 2.08 3.04 1.97
C ALA A 108 1.95 3.50 3.43
N ILE A 109 1.22 2.73 4.26
CA ILE A 109 1.16 2.97 5.71
C ILE A 109 2.56 2.91 6.32
N GLU A 110 3.35 1.88 6.00
CA GLU A 110 4.73 1.75 6.51
C GLU A 110 5.62 2.95 6.17
N LEU A 111 5.48 3.52 4.96
CA LEU A 111 6.17 4.76 4.61
C LEU A 111 5.71 5.95 5.46
N ALA A 112 4.40 6.09 5.73
CA ALA A 112 3.92 7.13 6.63
C ALA A 112 4.49 6.96 8.04
N LEU A 113 4.46 5.74 8.58
CA LEU A 113 4.92 5.47 9.94
C LEU A 113 6.43 5.72 10.10
N GLN A 114 7.24 5.39 9.10
CA GLN A 114 8.71 5.43 9.22
C GLN A 114 9.38 6.66 8.59
N LYS A 115 8.77 7.28 7.57
CA LYS A 115 9.32 8.47 6.90
C LYS A 115 8.54 9.75 7.24
N GLY A 116 7.44 9.65 7.98
CA GLY A 116 6.64 10.81 8.40
C GLY A 116 5.89 11.50 7.24
N ILE A 117 5.73 10.81 6.10
CA ILE A 117 5.02 11.35 4.94
C ILE A 117 3.52 11.04 5.00
N ALA A 118 2.70 11.83 4.29
CA ALA A 118 1.29 11.52 4.15
C ALA A 118 1.10 10.19 3.39
N ALA A 119 0.13 9.37 3.80
CA ALA A 119 -0.23 8.17 3.06
C ALA A 119 -1.74 8.00 2.89
N ALA A 120 -2.15 7.61 1.69
CA ALA A 120 -3.48 7.09 1.42
C ALA A 120 -3.40 5.57 1.22
N SER A 121 -4.24 4.82 1.92
CA SER A 121 -4.25 3.37 1.87
C SER A 121 -5.66 2.87 1.57
N TRP A 122 -5.82 2.20 0.43
CA TRP A 122 -7.05 1.54 0.04
C TRP A 122 -6.94 0.05 0.38
N SER A 123 -7.77 -0.43 1.30
CA SER A 123 -7.78 -1.82 1.76
C SER A 123 -6.44 -2.30 2.32
N GLY A 124 -5.69 -1.41 2.97
CA GLY A 124 -4.38 -1.73 3.52
C GLY A 124 -4.45 -2.90 4.49
N ILE A 125 -3.63 -3.92 4.27
CA ILE A 125 -3.54 -5.07 5.17
C ILE A 125 -2.83 -4.61 6.45
N ILE A 126 -3.53 -4.67 7.58
CA ILE A 126 -3.03 -4.24 8.90
C ILE A 126 -3.37 -5.39 9.88
N ASP A 127 -2.84 -5.36 11.10
CA ASP A 127 -3.26 -6.26 12.18
C ASP A 127 -2.97 -7.74 11.87
N LEU A 128 -1.79 -8.01 11.31
CA LEU A 128 -1.42 -9.33 10.79
C LEU A 128 -1.36 -10.37 11.93
N ALA A 129 -0.58 -10.06 12.97
CA ALA A 129 -0.22 -11.06 13.96
C ALA A 129 -1.39 -11.40 14.88
N ASP A 130 -2.13 -10.40 15.36
CA ASP A 130 -3.28 -10.61 16.23
C ASP A 130 -4.47 -11.21 15.47
N TRP A 131 -4.69 -10.84 14.19
CA TRP A 131 -5.71 -11.49 13.38
C TRP A 131 -5.39 -12.98 13.20
N VAL A 132 -4.15 -13.35 12.83
CA VAL A 132 -3.75 -14.76 12.68
C VAL A 132 -3.94 -15.53 14.00
N ALA A 133 -3.56 -14.95 15.13
CA ALA A 133 -3.71 -15.58 16.45
C ALA A 133 -5.17 -15.80 16.85
N LYS A 134 -6.08 -14.89 16.45
CA LYS A 134 -7.52 -14.97 16.74
C LYS A 134 -8.30 -15.92 15.83
N HIS A 135 -7.68 -16.40 14.76
CA HIS A 135 -8.30 -17.32 13.79
C HIS A 135 -7.53 -18.65 13.72
N PRO A 136 -7.40 -19.40 14.83
CA PRO A 136 -6.65 -20.66 14.84
C PRO A 136 -7.27 -21.73 13.94
N ASP A 137 -8.60 -21.72 13.82
CA ASP A 137 -9.36 -22.72 13.06
C ASP A 137 -9.40 -22.46 11.54
N VAL A 138 -8.98 -21.26 11.09
CA VAL A 138 -8.88 -20.94 9.66
C VAL A 138 -7.67 -21.65 9.08
N ILE A 139 -7.89 -22.49 8.07
CA ILE A 139 -6.82 -23.16 7.33
C ILE A 139 -6.37 -22.23 6.20
N ALA A 140 -5.08 -21.91 6.17
CA ALA A 140 -4.49 -21.08 5.12
C ALA A 140 -4.52 -21.81 3.77
N GLU A 141 -5.20 -21.24 2.78
CA GLU A 141 -5.29 -21.81 1.44
C GLU A 141 -5.11 -20.74 0.36
N MET A 142 -4.33 -21.06 -0.67
CA MET A 142 -4.16 -20.20 -1.83
C MET A 142 -5.48 -20.08 -2.60
N ASN A 143 -5.79 -18.89 -3.12
CA ASN A 143 -6.95 -18.73 -3.95
C ASN A 143 -6.72 -19.40 -5.32
N GLN A 144 -7.62 -20.31 -5.69
CA GLN A 144 -7.45 -21.19 -6.85
C GLN A 144 -7.82 -20.56 -8.20
N ASN A 145 -8.25 -19.29 -8.24
CA ASN A 145 -8.59 -18.63 -9.50
C ASN A 145 -7.32 -18.41 -10.36
N PRO A 146 -7.18 -19.09 -11.51
CA PRO A 146 -5.93 -19.09 -12.29
C PRO A 146 -5.65 -17.75 -12.98
N ASN A 147 -6.65 -16.85 -13.07
CA ASN A 147 -6.57 -15.61 -13.84
C ASN A 147 -6.22 -14.38 -12.98
N PHE A 148 -5.73 -14.58 -11.75
CA PHE A 148 -5.41 -13.47 -10.83
C PHE A 148 -4.47 -12.42 -11.42
N ASP A 149 -3.50 -12.84 -12.22
CA ASP A 149 -2.47 -11.96 -12.77
C ASP A 149 -2.74 -11.47 -14.19
N GLN A 150 -3.89 -11.85 -14.76
CA GLN A 150 -4.30 -11.43 -16.09
C GLN A 150 -5.43 -10.38 -16.05
N GLN A 151 -5.77 -9.90 -14.86
CA GLN A 151 -6.85 -8.95 -14.62
C GLN A 151 -6.29 -7.64 -14.07
N GLU A 152 -7.01 -6.55 -14.35
CA GLU A 152 -6.78 -5.25 -13.75
C GLU A 152 -6.97 -5.31 -12.22
N SER A 153 -6.22 -4.53 -11.44
CA SER A 153 -6.33 -4.48 -9.98
C SER A 153 -7.77 -4.33 -9.49
N ARG A 154 -8.54 -3.44 -10.15
CA ARG A 154 -9.94 -3.15 -9.82
C ARG A 154 -10.93 -4.30 -10.05
N GLN A 155 -10.52 -5.41 -10.66
CA GLN A 155 -11.37 -6.57 -10.95
C GLN A 155 -11.09 -7.76 -10.00
N ILE A 156 -10.07 -7.66 -9.16
CA ILE A 156 -9.56 -8.80 -8.39
C ILE A 156 -10.06 -8.77 -6.94
N ASP A 157 -10.47 -9.92 -6.40
CA ASP A 157 -10.89 -10.07 -5.00
C ASP A 157 -12.11 -9.23 -4.58
N GLN A 158 -13.00 -8.96 -5.53
CA GLN A 158 -14.21 -8.14 -5.34
C GLN A 158 -15.38 -8.91 -4.69
N GLY A 159 -15.19 -10.21 -4.42
CA GLY A 159 -16.23 -11.14 -3.97
C GLY A 159 -16.49 -11.16 -2.46
N GLY A 160 -15.76 -10.35 -1.69
CA GLY A 160 -15.90 -10.27 -0.23
C GLY A 160 -14.90 -11.11 0.55
N THR A 161 -15.26 -11.47 1.78
CA THR A 161 -14.38 -12.14 2.73
C THR A 161 -13.83 -13.47 2.20
N ASN A 162 -12.55 -13.73 2.40
CA ASN A 162 -11.91 -15.02 2.16
C ASN A 162 -10.79 -15.24 3.17
N ASP A 163 -11.15 -15.65 4.38
CA ASP A 163 -10.21 -15.78 5.51
C ASP A 163 -9.09 -16.78 5.25
N ALA A 164 -9.38 -17.86 4.51
CA ALA A 164 -8.38 -18.87 4.14
C ALA A 164 -7.27 -18.25 3.26
N PHE A 165 -7.66 -17.48 2.25
CA PHE A 165 -6.73 -16.77 1.39
C PHE A 165 -6.02 -15.63 2.10
N TYR A 166 -6.76 -14.86 2.91
CA TYR A 166 -6.20 -13.79 3.74
C TYR A 166 -5.08 -14.31 4.65
N LYS A 167 -5.35 -15.39 5.38
CA LYS A 167 -4.36 -16.06 6.21
C LYS A 167 -3.18 -16.58 5.40
N TRP A 168 -3.45 -17.14 4.21
CA TRP A 168 -2.41 -17.71 3.36
C TRP A 168 -1.40 -16.66 2.89
N PHE A 169 -1.82 -15.52 2.35
CA PHE A 169 -0.83 -14.56 1.85
C PHE A 169 -0.06 -13.87 2.99
N ILE A 170 -0.68 -13.69 4.17
CA ILE A 170 0.03 -13.17 5.36
C ILE A 170 1.15 -14.15 5.74
N LEU A 171 0.82 -15.42 5.86
CA LEU A 171 1.80 -16.44 6.23
C LEU A 171 2.84 -16.69 5.14
N ASN A 172 2.46 -16.56 3.86
CA ASN A 172 3.40 -16.61 2.74
C ASN A 172 4.40 -15.44 2.78
N TYR A 173 3.95 -14.23 3.13
CA TYR A 173 4.80 -13.04 3.23
C TYR A 173 5.93 -13.20 4.25
N VAL A 174 5.67 -13.93 5.34
CA VAL A 174 6.64 -14.17 6.42
C VAL A 174 7.22 -15.58 6.43
N GLY A 175 6.94 -16.39 5.41
CA GLY A 175 7.45 -17.77 5.31
C GLY A 175 7.04 -18.66 6.48
N GLN A 176 5.82 -18.47 7.02
CA GLN A 176 5.28 -19.16 8.20
C GLN A 176 6.00 -18.83 9.53
N ASP A 177 6.99 -17.94 9.52
CA ASP A 177 7.78 -17.60 10.70
C ASP A 177 6.99 -16.66 11.64
N GLN A 178 6.76 -17.11 12.88
CA GLN A 178 5.97 -16.36 13.87
C GLN A 178 6.70 -15.12 14.40
N VAL A 179 8.04 -15.12 14.40
CA VAL A 179 8.83 -13.93 14.77
C VAL A 179 8.72 -12.88 13.68
N LEU A 180 8.86 -13.30 12.41
CA LEU A 180 8.67 -12.38 11.27
C LEU A 180 7.22 -11.88 11.19
N LEU A 181 6.23 -12.71 11.52
CA LEU A 181 4.82 -12.30 11.60
C LEU A 181 4.61 -11.13 12.57
N GLN A 182 5.19 -11.23 13.78
CA GLN A 182 5.11 -10.16 14.77
C GLN A 182 5.84 -8.89 14.31
N GLN A 183 7.00 -9.04 13.66
CA GLN A 183 7.76 -7.90 13.14
C GLN A 183 7.06 -7.23 11.95
N ALA A 184 6.38 -7.99 11.10
CA ALA A 184 5.68 -7.50 9.92
C ALA A 184 4.45 -6.66 10.24
N ASP A 185 3.93 -6.72 11.47
CA ASP A 185 2.77 -5.92 11.88
C ASP A 185 3.14 -4.42 11.98
N PRO A 186 2.50 -3.52 11.19
CA PRO A 186 2.81 -2.10 11.21
C PRO A 186 2.40 -1.40 12.51
N LEU A 187 1.47 -1.97 13.30
CA LEU A 187 0.91 -1.30 14.49
C LEU A 187 1.98 -0.94 15.53
N GLN A 188 3.05 -1.73 15.63
CA GLN A 188 4.16 -1.48 16.57
C GLN A 188 5.07 -0.30 16.15
N ARG A 189 4.93 0.20 14.93
CA ARG A 189 5.76 1.30 14.38
C ARG A 189 5.10 2.68 14.49
N VAL A 190 3.87 2.75 15.01
CA VAL A 190 3.18 4.02 15.21
C VAL A 190 3.89 4.86 16.27
N SER A 191 4.19 6.11 15.94
CA SER A 191 4.91 7.06 16.79
C SER A 191 4.44 8.48 16.55
N ALA A 192 4.90 9.45 17.34
CA ALA A 192 4.59 10.86 17.14
C ALA A 192 5.20 11.44 15.85
N GLU A 193 6.19 10.75 15.28
CA GLU A 193 6.85 11.07 14.01
C GLU A 193 6.15 10.49 12.78
N SER A 194 5.11 9.66 12.98
CA SER A 194 4.32 9.10 11.88
C SER A 194 3.58 10.20 11.12
N GLY A 195 3.48 10.02 9.81
CA GLY A 195 2.74 10.92 8.92
C GLY A 195 1.23 10.71 9.00
N PRO A 196 0.44 11.68 8.53
CA PRO A 196 -1.02 11.59 8.49
C PRO A 196 -1.46 10.49 7.52
N ILE A 197 -2.58 9.82 7.82
CA ILE A 197 -3.05 8.67 7.03
C ILE A 197 -4.53 8.78 6.68
N PHE A 198 -4.85 8.64 5.40
CA PHE A 198 -6.20 8.38 4.90
C PHE A 198 -6.40 6.88 4.67
N LEU A 199 -7.42 6.31 5.30
CA LEU A 199 -7.77 4.89 5.22
C LEU A 199 -9.12 4.75 4.51
N ALA A 200 -9.18 3.86 3.52
CA ALA A 200 -10.46 3.50 2.89
C ALA A 200 -10.59 1.99 2.81
N ASN A 201 -11.75 1.47 3.23
CA ASN A 201 -12.05 0.04 3.24
C ASN A 201 -13.54 -0.19 3.02
N SER A 202 -13.87 -1.26 2.32
CA SER A 202 -15.25 -1.73 2.23
C SER A 202 -15.67 -2.48 3.50
N LEU A 203 -16.97 -2.57 3.76
CA LEU A 203 -17.51 -3.17 4.99
C LEU A 203 -17.50 -4.71 4.97
N GLU A 204 -17.53 -5.33 3.79
CA GLU A 204 -17.67 -6.79 3.61
C GLU A 204 -16.57 -7.37 2.70
N GLU A 205 -15.38 -6.77 2.69
CA GLU A 205 -14.27 -7.15 1.78
C GLU A 205 -13.30 -8.20 2.34
N LEU A 206 -12.26 -8.51 1.56
CA LEU A 206 -11.18 -9.44 1.89
C LEU A 206 -10.36 -9.02 3.12
N VAL A 207 -10.14 -7.72 3.32
CA VAL A 207 -9.29 -7.18 4.39
C VAL A 207 -10.15 -6.77 5.59
N PRO A 208 -9.97 -7.40 6.77
CA PRO A 208 -10.76 -7.08 7.97
C PRO A 208 -10.58 -5.64 8.45
N LEU A 209 -11.67 -5.03 8.91
CA LEU A 209 -11.66 -3.67 9.47
C LEU A 209 -10.96 -3.55 10.84
N SER A 210 -10.64 -4.67 11.51
CA SER A 210 -9.99 -4.63 12.83
C SER A 210 -8.69 -3.83 12.81
N GLY A 211 -7.92 -3.96 11.73
CA GLY A 211 -6.69 -3.22 11.55
C GLY A 211 -6.88 -1.72 11.33
N VAL A 212 -7.93 -1.30 10.63
CA VAL A 212 -8.29 0.12 10.47
C VAL A 212 -8.53 0.76 11.83
N TYR A 213 -9.37 0.14 12.67
CA TYR A 213 -9.71 0.69 13.99
C TYR A 213 -8.50 0.74 14.93
N LYS A 214 -7.69 -0.32 14.95
CA LYS A 214 -6.48 -0.36 15.79
C LYS A 214 -5.43 0.66 15.37
N LEU A 215 -5.25 0.86 14.05
CA LEU A 215 -4.32 1.85 13.54
C LEU A 215 -4.79 3.26 13.88
N GLN A 216 -6.07 3.58 13.65
CA GLN A 216 -6.63 4.88 14.03
C GLN A 216 -6.50 5.16 15.54
N GLN A 217 -6.78 4.16 16.37
CA GLN A 217 -6.57 4.29 17.82
C GLN A 217 -5.11 4.60 18.14
N SER A 218 -4.17 3.82 17.59
CA SER A 218 -2.73 3.99 17.84
C SER A 218 -2.23 5.35 17.38
N LEU A 219 -2.67 5.83 16.20
CA LEU A 219 -2.34 7.15 15.68
C LEU A 219 -2.88 8.27 16.58
N ALA A 220 -4.13 8.15 17.04
CA ALA A 220 -4.74 9.12 17.94
C ALA A 220 -4.00 9.20 19.30
N GLU A 221 -3.57 8.07 19.85
CA GLU A 221 -2.76 8.01 21.07
C GLU A 221 -1.41 8.74 20.90
N GLN A 222 -0.84 8.71 19.69
CA GLN A 222 0.37 9.45 19.32
C GLN A 222 0.09 10.88 18.79
N LYS A 223 -1.17 11.32 18.76
CA LYS A 223 -1.61 12.63 18.24
C LYS A 223 -1.32 12.84 16.75
N VAL A 224 -1.29 11.77 15.97
CA VAL A 224 -1.13 11.79 14.52
C VAL A 224 -2.52 11.81 13.85
N PRO A 225 -2.81 12.77 12.95
CA PRO A 225 -4.09 12.82 12.25
C PRO A 225 -4.35 11.58 11.40
N SER A 226 -5.59 11.10 11.40
CA SER A 226 -6.04 10.09 10.45
C SER A 226 -7.50 10.30 10.07
N GLU A 227 -7.83 9.92 8.85
CA GLU A 227 -9.18 9.94 8.30
C GLU A 227 -9.54 8.54 7.81
N SER A 228 -10.82 8.17 7.93
CA SER A 228 -11.32 6.89 7.45
C SER A 228 -12.60 7.05 6.64
N LYS A 229 -12.67 6.39 5.48
CA LYS A 229 -13.88 6.22 4.70
C LYS A 229 -14.25 4.74 4.62
N LEU A 230 -15.42 4.39 5.14
CA LEU A 230 -15.97 3.04 5.03
C LEU A 230 -16.97 2.98 3.87
N ILE A 231 -16.82 1.99 3.00
CA ILE A 231 -17.59 1.82 1.76
C ILE A 231 -18.54 0.62 1.92
N ALA A 232 -19.78 0.74 1.47
CA ALA A 232 -20.72 -0.37 1.53
C ALA A 232 -20.33 -1.49 0.55
N GLY A 233 -20.65 -2.75 0.91
CA GLY A 233 -20.41 -3.91 0.04
C GLY A 233 -19.01 -4.49 0.18
N SER A 234 -18.57 -5.19 -0.87
CA SER A 234 -17.46 -6.15 -0.83
C SER A 234 -16.27 -5.79 -1.72
N GLN A 235 -16.31 -4.64 -2.38
CA GLN A 235 -15.25 -4.25 -3.32
C GLN A 235 -13.93 -4.11 -2.57
N HIS A 236 -12.84 -4.53 -3.20
CA HIS A 236 -11.50 -4.53 -2.61
C HIS A 236 -10.57 -3.58 -3.39
N GLY A 237 -9.83 -2.76 -2.67
CA GLY A 237 -8.79 -1.88 -3.19
C GLY A 237 -9.30 -0.93 -4.27
N GLU A 238 -8.73 -1.07 -5.47
CA GLU A 238 -9.12 -0.24 -6.62
C GLU A 238 -10.52 -0.54 -7.16
N GLY A 239 -11.20 -1.60 -6.71
CA GLY A 239 -12.58 -1.88 -7.08
C GLY A 239 -13.54 -0.75 -6.72
N TYR A 240 -13.28 -0.06 -5.62
CA TYR A 240 -14.04 1.12 -5.18
C TYR A 240 -13.31 2.45 -5.45
N ALA A 241 -12.26 2.47 -6.30
CA ALA A 241 -11.46 3.67 -6.54
C ALA A 241 -12.32 4.89 -6.89
N ASP A 242 -13.33 4.72 -7.74
CA ASP A 242 -14.24 5.80 -8.17
C ASP A 242 -15.01 6.44 -6.99
N GLU A 243 -15.30 5.69 -5.92
CA GLU A 243 -15.98 6.19 -4.73
C GLU A 243 -15.05 6.96 -3.79
N VAL A 244 -13.76 6.65 -3.78
CA VAL A 244 -12.79 7.19 -2.80
C VAL A 244 -11.79 8.16 -3.41
N PHE A 245 -11.72 8.25 -4.74
CA PHE A 245 -10.71 9.05 -5.43
C PHE A 245 -10.78 10.53 -5.05
N ALA A 246 -11.99 11.12 -4.99
CA ALA A 246 -12.15 12.52 -4.60
C ALA A 246 -11.69 12.77 -3.15
N ASN A 247 -12.00 11.86 -2.21
CA ASN A 247 -11.52 11.95 -0.83
C ASN A 247 -10.00 11.83 -0.76
N THR A 248 -9.43 10.88 -1.51
CA THR A 248 -7.98 10.66 -1.60
C THR A 248 -7.29 11.90 -2.15
N LEU A 249 -7.84 12.54 -3.19
CA LEU A 249 -7.28 13.77 -3.74
C LEU A 249 -7.35 14.94 -2.76
N ASN A 250 -8.46 15.10 -2.03
CA ASN A 250 -8.57 16.16 -1.04
C ASN A 250 -7.51 16.00 0.07
N PHE A 251 -7.34 14.78 0.58
CA PHE A 251 -6.30 14.45 1.54
C PHE A 251 -4.89 14.76 0.97
N LEU A 252 -4.60 14.30 -0.26
CA LEU A 252 -3.31 14.57 -0.89
C LEU A 252 -3.06 16.07 -1.09
N GLN A 253 -4.08 16.85 -1.47
CA GLN A 253 -3.96 18.30 -1.62
C GLN A 253 -3.70 19.00 -0.28
N GLU A 254 -4.33 18.55 0.81
CA GLU A 254 -4.10 19.10 2.14
C GLU A 254 -2.63 19.00 2.57
N TYR A 255 -1.99 17.85 2.29
CA TYR A 255 -0.62 17.58 2.75
C TYR A 255 0.47 17.87 1.72
N LEU A 256 0.14 18.05 0.44
CA LEU A 256 1.10 18.38 -0.62
C LEU A 256 1.01 19.86 -1.07
N GLY A 257 -0.07 20.57 -0.74
CA GLY A 257 -0.31 21.96 -1.15
C GLY A 257 -0.46 22.13 -2.66
#